data_AF-A0A445N3U8-F1
#
_entry.id   AF-A0A445N3U8-F1
#
_cell.length_a   1.000
_cell.length_b   1.000
_cell.length_c   1.000
_cell.angle_alpha   90.00
_cell.angle_beta   90.00
_cell.angle_gamma   90.00
#
_symmetry.space_group_name_H-M   'P 1'
#
loop_
_entity.id
_entity.type
_entity.pdbx_description
1 polymer ?
#
loop_
_entity_poly.entity_id
_entity_poly.type
_entity_poly.pdbx_seq_one_letter_code
_entity_poly.pdbx_strand_id
1 'polypeptide(L)'
;MNIIHFILGILILFFGRRLFWLFVGIAGFLAGVQFGELAFAGHPQWMILFFAIFLGFLGILAALFLERVAFGISGFFAGAYGTLTVFMGLGASIEPLALIFVGGIVGAISAMLLMDWALIFLSGLAGASAIVSNIPANQPTLTIVFTALAATGIGFQSIQFLRLRKQAPK
;
A
#
# COMPACT_ATOMS: atom_id res chain seq x y z
N MET A 1 -14.12 -25.31 -4.23
CA MET A 1 -12.80 -24.69 -4.48
C MET A 1 -12.99 -23.58 -5.49
N ASN A 2 -12.95 -22.32 -5.03
CA ASN A 2 -13.30 -21.20 -5.88
C ASN A 2 -12.07 -20.78 -6.67
N ILE A 3 -11.99 -21.23 -7.93
CA ILE A 3 -10.97 -20.84 -8.94
C ILE A 3 -10.70 -19.32 -8.92
N ILE A 4 -11.74 -18.53 -8.62
CA ILE A 4 -11.70 -17.07 -8.45
C ILE A 4 -10.65 -16.62 -7.42
N HIS A 5 -10.53 -17.28 -6.27
CA HIS A 5 -9.57 -16.90 -5.22
C HIS A 5 -8.13 -17.15 -5.65
N PHE A 6 -7.89 -18.22 -6.41
CA PHE A 6 -6.58 -18.55 -6.94
C PHE A 6 -6.14 -17.54 -8.00
N ILE A 7 -7.05 -17.16 -8.89
CA ILE A 7 -6.82 -16.11 -9.90
C ILE A 7 -6.56 -14.76 -9.24
N LEU A 8 -7.36 -14.38 -8.23
CA LEU A 8 -7.15 -13.15 -7.47
C LEU A 8 -5.80 -13.13 -6.75
N GLY A 9 -5.41 -14.24 -6.14
CA GLY A 9 -4.11 -14.39 -5.47
C GLY A 9 -2.94 -14.19 -6.44
N ILE A 10 -3.00 -14.81 -7.61
CA ILE A 10 -2.01 -14.60 -8.69
C ILE A 10 -2.01 -13.15 -9.17
N LEU A 11 -3.19 -12.56 -9.40
CA LEU A 11 -3.30 -11.18 -9.85
C LEU A 11 -2.65 -10.21 -8.86
N ILE A 12 -2.91 -10.39 -7.56
CA ILE A 12 -2.32 -9.57 -6.49
C ILE A 12 -0.81 -9.81 -6.37
N LEU A 13 -0.35 -11.07 -6.55
CA LEU A 13 1.07 -11.44 -6.49
C LEU A 13 1.89 -10.80 -7.62
N PHE A 14 1.29 -10.54 -8.78
CA PHE A 14 2.00 -9.98 -9.94
C PHE A 14 1.71 -8.49 -10.18
N PHE A 15 0.53 -7.99 -9.79
CA PHE A 15 0.10 -6.61 -10.06
C PHE A 15 -0.09 -5.76 -8.80
N GLY A 16 0.23 -6.23 -7.59
CA GLY A 16 -0.24 -5.59 -6.37
C GLY A 16 0.16 -4.12 -6.18
N ARG A 17 1.36 -3.69 -6.62
CA ARG A 17 1.74 -2.25 -6.62
C ARG A 17 0.77 -1.37 -7.42
N ARG A 18 0.14 -1.91 -8.47
CA ARG A 18 -0.88 -1.20 -9.28
C ARG A 18 -2.30 -1.40 -8.76
N LEU A 19 -2.54 -2.40 -7.92
CA LEU A 19 -3.85 -2.73 -7.36
C LEU A 19 -4.19 -1.93 -6.10
N PHE A 20 -3.24 -1.26 -5.45
CA PHE A 20 -3.53 -0.44 -4.27
C PHE A 20 -4.59 0.63 -4.57
N TRP A 21 -4.42 1.32 -5.70
CA TRP A 21 -5.39 2.27 -6.22
C TRP A 21 -6.80 1.67 -6.39
N LEU A 22 -6.87 0.46 -6.95
CA LEU A 22 -8.13 -0.25 -7.15
C LEU A 22 -8.75 -0.65 -5.81
N PHE A 23 -7.94 -1.09 -4.84
CA PHE A 23 -8.42 -1.50 -3.52
C PHE A 23 -9.08 -0.34 -2.78
N VAL A 24 -8.44 0.82 -2.75
CA VAL A 24 -9.02 2.04 -2.15
C VAL A 24 -10.25 2.50 -2.94
N GLY A 25 -10.25 2.35 -4.27
CA GLY A 25 -11.43 2.58 -5.11
C GLY A 25 -12.62 1.70 -4.75
N ILE A 26 -12.39 0.40 -4.60
CA ILE A 26 -13.41 -0.58 -4.19
C ILE A 26 -13.89 -0.27 -2.78
N ALA A 27 -12.99 0.04 -1.84
CA ALA A 27 -13.35 0.45 -0.49
C ALA A 27 -14.21 1.73 -0.49
N GLY A 28 -13.85 2.73 -1.32
CA GLY A 28 -14.62 3.94 -1.53
C GLY A 28 -16.00 3.66 -2.14
N PHE A 29 -16.09 2.74 -3.11
CA PHE A 29 -17.36 2.31 -3.68
C PHE A 29 -18.24 1.63 -2.64
N LEU A 30 -17.71 0.68 -1.87
CA LEU A 30 -18.44 -0.03 -0.82
C LEU A 30 -18.93 0.93 0.26
N ALA A 31 -18.08 1.86 0.70
CA ALA A 31 -18.47 2.93 1.59
C ALA A 31 -19.58 3.79 0.97
N GLY A 32 -19.47 4.14 -0.31
CA GLY A 32 -20.48 4.90 -1.04
C GLY A 32 -21.82 4.18 -1.17
N VAL A 33 -21.85 2.85 -1.28
CA VAL A 33 -23.10 2.08 -1.20
C VAL A 33 -23.69 2.22 0.22
N GLN A 34 -22.89 1.98 1.25
CA GLN A 34 -23.36 2.00 2.65
C GLN A 34 -23.89 3.38 3.08
N PHE A 35 -23.14 4.45 2.77
CA PHE A 35 -23.56 5.82 3.02
C PHE A 35 -24.69 6.24 2.09
N GLY A 36 -24.71 5.76 0.85
CA GLY A 36 -25.77 6.03 -0.12
C GLY A 36 -27.11 5.43 0.32
N GLU A 37 -27.11 4.21 0.85
CA GLU A 37 -28.30 3.58 1.43
C GLU A 37 -28.81 4.34 2.66
N LEU A 38 -27.90 4.85 3.51
CA LEU A 38 -28.28 5.61 4.70
C LEU A 38 -28.82 7.01 4.33
N ALA A 39 -28.15 7.72 3.41
CA ALA A 39 -28.45 9.09 3.05
C ALA A 39 -29.62 9.22 2.06
N PHE A 40 -29.81 8.22 1.18
CA PHE A 40 -30.86 8.21 0.15
C PHE A 40 -31.86 7.08 0.37
N ALA A 41 -32.12 6.70 1.63
CA ALA A 41 -33.10 5.70 1.98
C ALA A 41 -34.47 6.03 1.35
N GLY A 42 -34.97 5.12 0.49
CA GLY A 42 -36.25 5.29 -0.23
C GLY A 42 -36.16 5.87 -1.65
N HIS A 43 -34.97 6.24 -2.12
CA HIS A 43 -34.74 6.65 -3.52
C HIS A 43 -34.46 5.44 -4.45
N PRO A 44 -34.64 5.62 -5.77
CA PRO A 44 -34.36 4.57 -6.75
C PRO A 44 -32.88 4.14 -6.71
N GLN A 45 -32.66 2.83 -6.84
CA GLN A 45 -31.36 2.17 -6.68
C GLN A 45 -30.26 2.74 -7.60
N TRP A 46 -30.62 3.26 -8.77
CA TRP A 46 -29.68 3.92 -9.69
C TRP A 46 -28.99 5.15 -9.08
N MET A 47 -29.66 5.88 -8.19
CA MET A 47 -29.09 7.06 -7.52
C MET A 47 -28.02 6.67 -6.49
N ILE A 48 -28.28 5.60 -5.73
CA ILE A 48 -27.31 5.01 -4.79
C ILE A 48 -26.07 4.50 -5.54
N LEU A 49 -26.29 3.81 -6.67
CA LEU A 49 -25.21 3.34 -7.55
C LEU A 49 -24.37 4.49 -8.10
N PHE A 50 -24.99 5.57 -8.55
CA PHE A 50 -24.26 6.74 -9.06
C PHE A 50 -23.41 7.38 -7.98
N PHE A 51 -23.96 7.53 -6.76
CA PHE A 51 -23.22 8.05 -5.61
C PHE A 51 -22.05 7.13 -5.21
N ALA A 52 -22.27 5.81 -5.20
CA ALA A 52 -21.23 4.83 -4.91
C ALA A 52 -20.10 4.85 -5.93
N ILE A 53 -20.41 4.95 -7.23
CA ILE A 53 -19.42 5.08 -8.30
C ILE A 53 -18.63 6.38 -8.13
N PHE A 54 -19.30 7.49 -7.82
CA PHE A 54 -18.65 8.77 -7.56
C PHE A 54 -17.69 8.69 -6.36
N LEU A 55 -18.12 8.09 -5.26
CA LEU A 55 -17.28 7.91 -4.08
C LEU A 55 -16.10 6.96 -4.35
N GLY A 56 -16.33 5.88 -5.09
CA GLY A 56 -15.27 4.97 -5.53
C GLY A 56 -14.23 5.68 -6.41
N PHE A 57 -14.68 6.55 -7.32
CA PHE A 57 -13.80 7.39 -8.14
C PHE A 57 -13.02 8.40 -7.30
N LEU A 58 -13.64 9.01 -6.29
CA LEU A 58 -12.92 9.85 -5.33
C LEU A 58 -11.90 9.07 -4.52
N GLY A 59 -12.22 7.85 -4.06
CA GLY A 59 -11.27 6.96 -3.40
C GLY A 59 -10.08 6.61 -4.29
N ILE A 60 -10.36 6.39 -5.56
CA ILE A 60 -9.36 6.23 -6.62
C ILE A 60 -8.44 7.46 -6.69
N LEU A 61 -8.98 8.66 -6.89
CA LEU A 61 -8.19 9.88 -7.00
C LEU A 61 -7.39 10.15 -5.72
N ALA A 62 -8.01 9.91 -4.56
CA ALA A 62 -7.37 10.03 -3.27
C ALA A 62 -6.18 9.08 -3.17
N ALA A 63 -6.32 7.80 -3.49
CA ALA A 63 -5.20 6.87 -3.42
C ALA A 63 -4.01 7.28 -4.31
N LEU A 64 -4.26 7.80 -5.52
CA LEU A 64 -3.18 8.24 -6.40
C LEU A 64 -2.37 9.42 -5.83
N PHE A 65 -3.02 10.31 -5.08
CA PHE A 65 -2.40 11.53 -4.58
C PHE A 65 -1.96 11.42 -3.10
N LEU A 66 -2.87 10.98 -2.22
CA LEU A 66 -2.63 10.87 -0.79
C LEU A 66 -1.60 9.80 -0.45
N GLU A 67 -1.44 8.73 -1.22
CA GLU A 67 -0.48 7.68 -0.88
C GLU A 67 0.95 8.22 -0.81
N ARG A 68 1.39 8.93 -1.86
CA ARG A 68 2.73 9.54 -1.91
C ARG A 68 2.92 10.60 -0.84
N VAL A 69 1.88 11.42 -0.61
CA VAL A 69 1.91 12.48 0.40
C VAL A 69 1.97 11.90 1.81
N ALA A 70 1.16 10.86 2.09
CA ALA A 70 1.11 10.20 3.40
C ALA A 70 2.45 9.54 3.75
N PHE A 71 3.08 8.84 2.81
CA PHE A 71 4.42 8.28 3.02
C PHE A 71 5.47 9.38 3.25
N GLY A 72 5.42 10.47 2.48
CA GLY A 72 6.32 11.61 2.64
C GLY A 72 6.19 12.28 4.01
N ILE A 73 4.97 12.56 4.45
CA ILE A 73 4.68 13.16 5.75
C ILE A 73 5.09 12.21 6.88
N SER A 74 4.75 10.92 6.78
CA SER A 74 5.13 9.91 7.77
C SER A 74 6.65 9.80 7.90
N GLY A 75 7.36 9.80 6.76
CA GLY A 75 8.82 9.84 6.72
C GLY A 75 9.40 11.11 7.32
N PHE A 76 8.78 12.26 7.10
CA PHE A 76 9.20 13.52 7.70
C PHE A 76 9.11 13.48 9.22
N PHE A 77 7.98 13.07 9.78
CA PHE A 77 7.82 12.99 11.23
C PHE A 77 8.73 11.93 11.85
N ALA A 78 8.84 10.75 11.23
CA ALA A 78 9.72 9.69 11.69
C ALA A 78 11.20 10.11 11.67
N GLY A 79 11.64 10.76 10.58
CA GLY A 79 13.00 11.25 10.43
C GLY A 79 13.33 12.40 11.39
N ALA A 80 12.42 13.37 11.54
CA ALA A 80 12.57 14.47 12.48
C ALA A 80 12.70 13.94 13.92
N TYR A 81 11.78 13.06 14.34
CA TYR A 81 11.79 12.48 15.68
C TYR A 81 13.02 11.58 15.91
N GLY A 82 13.39 10.75 14.94
CA GLY A 82 14.56 9.88 15.04
C GLY A 82 15.87 10.68 15.18
N THR A 83 16.00 11.76 14.42
CA THR A 83 17.19 12.61 14.50
C THR A 83 17.23 13.37 15.83
N LEU A 84 16.08 13.89 16.28
CA LEU A 84 15.97 14.57 17.57
C LEU A 84 16.38 13.66 18.73
N THR A 85 15.84 12.44 18.78
CA THR A 85 16.11 11.47 19.86
C THR A 85 17.57 11.04 19.90
N VAL A 86 18.19 10.80 18.74
CA VAL A 86 19.62 10.44 18.65
C VAL A 86 20.51 11.59 19.11
N PHE A 87 20.32 12.80 18.58
CA PHE A 87 21.21 13.92 18.88
C PHE A 87 21.02 14.49 20.30
N MET A 88 19.79 14.50 20.82
CA MET A 88 19.54 14.83 22.22
C MET A 88 20.12 13.77 23.16
N GLY A 89 20.01 12.48 22.81
CA GLY A 89 20.63 11.39 23.57
C GLY A 89 22.16 11.45 23.62
N LEU A 90 22.79 12.04 22.59
CA LEU A 90 24.24 12.27 22.52
C LEU A 90 24.70 13.58 23.17
N GLY A 91 23.78 14.38 23.73
CA GLY A 91 24.11 15.66 24.37
C GLY A 91 24.56 16.76 23.38
N ALA A 92 24.23 16.62 22.09
CA ALA A 92 24.63 17.59 21.08
C ALA A 92 23.85 18.91 21.23
N SER A 93 24.57 20.02 21.39
CA SER A 93 23.99 21.37 21.50
C SER A 93 23.70 21.99 20.12
N ILE A 94 23.00 21.25 19.27
CA ILE A 94 22.56 21.73 17.95
C ILE A 94 21.16 22.30 18.08
N GLU A 95 20.85 23.36 17.35
CA GLU A 95 19.50 23.92 17.29
C GLU A 95 18.46 22.84 16.91
N PRO A 96 17.44 22.60 17.76
CA PRO A 96 16.45 21.54 17.53
C PRO A 96 15.69 21.71 16.21
N LEU A 97 15.45 22.96 15.80
CA LEU A 97 14.77 23.30 14.56
C LEU A 97 15.54 22.81 13.32
N ALA A 98 16.86 22.99 13.31
CA ALA A 98 17.72 22.52 12.22
C ALA A 98 17.71 20.99 12.13
N LEU A 99 17.78 20.30 13.26
CA LEU A 99 17.71 18.84 13.32
C LEU A 99 16.37 18.29 12.83
N ILE A 100 15.26 18.94 13.18
CA ILE A 100 13.92 18.57 12.73
C ILE A 100 13.81 18.69 11.21
N PHE A 101 14.26 19.79 10.61
CA PHE A 101 14.17 19.97 9.16
C PHE A 101 15.10 19.04 8.40
N VAL A 102 16.35 18.89 8.82
CA VAL A 102 17.31 17.99 8.16
C VAL A 102 16.85 16.54 8.31
N GLY A 103 16.56 16.11 9.54
CA GLY A 103 16.06 14.77 9.83
C GLY A 103 14.76 14.47 9.12
N GLY A 104 13.84 15.43 9.11
CA GLY A 104 12.56 15.29 8.43
C GLY A 104 12.68 15.22 6.92
N ILE A 105 13.48 16.07 6.27
CA ILE A 105 13.68 16.00 4.82
C ILE A 105 14.35 14.68 4.44
N VAL A 106 15.39 14.27 5.17
CA VAL A 106 16.06 12.98 4.94
C VAL A 106 15.09 11.81 5.15
N GLY A 107 14.27 11.85 6.20
CA GLY A 107 13.26 10.84 6.48
C GLY A 107 12.16 10.78 5.41
N ALA A 108 11.68 11.93 4.94
CA ALA A 108 10.68 12.02 3.88
C ALA A 108 11.21 11.44 2.55
N ILE A 109 12.43 11.83 2.15
CA ILE A 109 13.08 11.28 0.95
C ILE A 109 13.28 9.78 1.09
N SER A 110 13.75 9.32 2.24
CA SER A 110 13.94 7.89 2.51
C SER A 110 12.63 7.11 2.43
N ALA A 111 11.55 7.61 3.04
CA ALA A 111 10.23 7.00 2.97
C ALA A 111 9.68 6.96 1.53
N MET A 112 9.84 8.04 0.76
CA MET A 112 9.44 8.08 -0.64
C MET A 112 10.21 7.07 -1.50
N LEU A 113 11.51 6.88 -1.24
CA LEU A 113 12.34 5.88 -1.92
C LEU A 113 11.96 4.44 -1.54
N LEU A 114 11.58 4.23 -0.29
CA LEU A 114 11.17 2.92 0.23
C LEU A 114 9.72 2.57 -0.10
N MET A 115 8.86 3.55 -0.39
CA MET A 115 7.44 3.35 -0.67
C MET A 115 7.20 2.25 -1.72
N ASP A 116 7.87 2.32 -2.86
CA ASP A 116 7.72 1.32 -3.92
C ASP A 116 8.15 -0.09 -3.47
N TRP A 117 9.20 -0.19 -2.67
CA TRP A 117 9.66 -1.44 -2.10
C TRP A 117 8.70 -1.98 -1.04
N ALA A 118 8.15 -1.11 -0.20
CA ALA A 118 7.14 -1.47 0.79
C ALA A 118 5.89 -2.02 0.10
N LEU A 119 5.43 -1.40 -0.99
CA LEU A 119 4.29 -1.88 -1.78
C LEU A 119 4.57 -3.25 -2.41
N ILE A 120 5.77 -3.47 -2.96
CA ILE A 120 6.17 -4.78 -3.49
C ILE A 120 6.13 -5.85 -2.39
N PHE A 121 6.66 -5.53 -1.21
CA PHE A 121 6.71 -6.45 -0.09
C PHE A 121 5.31 -6.79 0.44
N LEU A 122 4.48 -5.77 0.70
CA LEU A 122 3.10 -5.92 1.16
C LEU A 122 2.24 -6.67 0.14
N SER A 123 2.37 -6.37 -1.15
CA SER A 123 1.68 -7.08 -2.24
C SER A 123 2.08 -8.56 -2.30
N GLY A 124 3.38 -8.86 -2.21
CA GLY A 124 3.87 -10.23 -2.25
C GLY A 124 3.33 -11.06 -1.09
N LEU A 125 3.33 -10.49 0.12
CA LEU A 125 2.74 -11.13 1.30
C LEU A 125 1.22 -11.29 1.20
N ALA A 126 0.50 -10.25 0.77
CA ALA A 126 -0.95 -10.30 0.62
C ALA A 126 -1.36 -11.35 -0.43
N GLY A 127 -0.71 -11.36 -1.59
CA GLY A 127 -0.94 -12.33 -2.65
C GLY A 127 -0.66 -13.76 -2.21
N ALA A 128 0.47 -13.99 -1.52
CA ALA A 128 0.80 -15.29 -0.96
C ALA A 128 -0.24 -15.76 0.08
N SER A 129 -0.69 -14.87 0.96
CA SER A 129 -1.69 -15.19 1.99
C SER A 129 -3.05 -15.58 1.38
N ALA A 130 -3.47 -14.89 0.31
CA ALA A 130 -4.71 -15.17 -0.39
C ALA A 130 -4.70 -16.54 -1.10
N ILE A 131 -3.55 -16.96 -1.61
CA ILE A 131 -3.39 -18.28 -2.24
C ILE A 131 -3.44 -19.38 -1.18
N VAL A 132 -2.67 -19.23 -0.10
CA VAL A 132 -2.48 -20.25 0.94
C VAL A 132 -3.75 -20.51 1.74
N SER A 133 -4.57 -19.48 1.98
CA SER A 133 -5.84 -19.61 2.72
C SER A 133 -6.88 -20.53 2.06
N ASN A 134 -6.68 -20.87 0.77
CA ASN A 134 -7.58 -21.74 0.01
C ASN A 134 -7.04 -23.17 -0.18
N ILE A 135 -5.85 -23.47 0.35
CA ILE A 135 -5.23 -24.79 0.23
C ILE A 135 -5.61 -25.60 1.48
N PRO A 136 -6.31 -26.74 1.35
CA PRO A 136 -6.56 -27.65 2.47
C PRO A 136 -5.28 -28.44 2.78
N ALA A 137 -4.36 -27.86 3.55
CA ALA A 137 -3.13 -28.50 4.00
C ALA A 137 -2.83 -28.21 5.48
N ASN A 138 -1.88 -28.94 6.06
CA ASN A 138 -1.41 -28.76 7.44
C ASN A 138 -0.55 -27.50 7.58
N GLN A 139 -0.55 -26.90 8.78
CA GLN A 139 0.13 -25.62 9.05
C GLN A 139 1.63 -25.56 8.67
N PRO A 140 2.44 -26.61 8.88
CA PRO A 140 3.83 -26.59 8.44
C PRO A 140 3.96 -26.44 6.91
N THR A 141 3.13 -27.16 6.15
CA THR A 141 3.13 -27.08 4.69
C THR A 141 2.63 -25.73 4.21
N LEU A 142 1.57 -25.19 4.82
CA LEU A 142 1.07 -23.85 4.50
C LEU A 142 2.15 -22.78 4.73
N THR A 143 2.93 -22.88 5.81
CA THR A 143 4.03 -21.96 6.09
C THR A 143 5.13 -22.03 5.02
N ILE A 144 5.52 -23.24 4.61
CA ILE A 144 6.53 -23.43 3.56
C ILE A 144 6.04 -22.86 2.23
N VAL A 145 4.80 -23.19 1.84
CA VAL A 145 4.18 -22.72 0.59
C VAL A 145 4.01 -21.20 0.61
N PHE A 146 3.58 -20.61 1.72
CA PHE A 146 3.49 -19.17 1.90
C PHE A 146 4.84 -18.48 1.68
N THR A 147 5.88 -18.98 2.35
CA THR A 147 7.22 -18.38 2.29
C THR A 147 7.78 -18.48 0.86
N ALA A 148 7.61 -19.62 0.19
CA ALA A 148 8.03 -19.82 -1.19
C ALA A 148 7.28 -18.89 -2.16
N LEU A 149 5.95 -18.78 -2.04
CA LEU A 149 5.13 -17.90 -2.87
C LEU A 149 5.47 -16.42 -2.64
N ALA A 150 5.59 -15.99 -1.39
CA ALA A 150 5.96 -14.61 -1.04
C ALA A 150 7.34 -14.26 -1.60
N ALA A 151 8.35 -15.11 -1.39
CA ALA A 151 9.69 -14.89 -1.93
C ALA A 151 9.69 -14.79 -3.46
N THR A 152 8.93 -15.66 -4.14
CA THR A 152 8.83 -15.67 -5.60
C THR A 152 8.14 -14.40 -6.11
N GLY A 153 7.02 -13.99 -5.51
CA GLY A 153 6.27 -12.79 -5.88
C GLY A 153 7.09 -11.51 -5.67
N ILE A 154 7.72 -11.37 -4.51
CA ILE A 154 8.59 -10.24 -4.18
C ILE A 154 9.77 -10.20 -5.16
N GLY A 155 10.45 -11.32 -5.37
CA GLY A 155 11.59 -11.41 -6.28
C GLY A 155 11.23 -11.00 -7.71
N PHE A 156 10.11 -11.49 -8.24
CA PHE A 156 9.64 -11.14 -9.57
C PHE A 156 9.32 -9.65 -9.71
N GLN A 157 8.54 -9.10 -8.77
CA GLN A 157 8.16 -7.69 -8.77
C GLN A 157 9.37 -6.76 -8.61
N SER A 158 10.33 -7.11 -7.75
CA SER A 158 11.58 -6.35 -7.56
C SER A 158 12.43 -6.34 -8.82
N ILE A 159 12.59 -7.48 -9.51
CA ILE A 159 13.35 -7.55 -10.76
C ILE A 159 12.68 -6.69 -11.84
N GLN A 160 11.35 -6.76 -11.96
CA GLN A 160 10.60 -5.96 -12.91
C GLN A 160 10.77 -4.44 -12.64
N PHE A 161 10.67 -4.03 -11.38
CA PHE A 161 10.86 -2.63 -10.98
C PHE A 161 12.27 -2.12 -11.33
N LEU A 162 13.30 -2.91 -11.02
CA LEU A 162 14.70 -2.54 -11.32
C LEU A 162 14.96 -2.44 -12.83
N ARG A 163 14.33 -3.30 -13.65
CA ARG A 163 14.43 -3.22 -15.11
C ARG A 163 13.79 -1.95 -15.67
N LEU A 164 12.60 -1.58 -15.19
CA LEU A 164 11.91 -0.35 -15.62
C LEU A 164 12.71 0.91 -15.27
N ARG A 165 13.33 0.94 -14.08
CA ARG A 165 14.14 2.08 -13.65
C ARG A 165 15.42 2.25 -14.48
N LYS A 166 16.01 1.16 -14.98
CA LYS A 166 17.17 1.21 -15.89
C LYS A 166 16.84 1.73 -17.29
N GLN A 167 15.58 1.64 -17.72
CA GLN A 167 15.14 2.04 -19.06
C GLN A 167 14.58 3.47 -19.13
N ALA A 168 14.39 4.14 -18.00
CA ALA A 168 13.92 5.52 -17.98
C ALA A 168 15.00 6.47 -18.55
N PRO A 169 14.68 7.33 -19.53
CA PRO A 169 15.60 8.37 -19.98
C PRO A 169 15.91 9.29 -18.79
N LYS A 170 17.20 9.63 -18.63
CA LYS A 170 17.68 10.56 -17.61
C LYS A 170 17.20 11.98 -17.87
#